data_AF-A0A848UVP6-F1
#
_entry.id   AF-A0A848UVP6-F1
#
_cell.length_a   1.000
_cell.length_b   1.000
_cell.length_c   1.000
_cell.angle_alpha   90.00
_cell.angle_beta   90.00
_cell.angle_gamma   90.00
#
_symmetry.space_group_name_H-M   'P 1'
#
loop_
_entity.id
_entity.type
_entity.pdbx_description
1 polymer ?
#
loop_
_entity_poly.entity_id
_entity_poly.type
_entity_poly.pdbx_seq_one_letter_code
_entity_poly.pdbx_strand_id
1 'polypeptide(L)'
;LNPTPIGNPTNSNNDLYEDFACMDFNDVNPILIGEGLVQGQHYERVGNARMLSTSEYTYNSRLGFISLRQALNNAEVLAVSYEYTLNGETFKVGTLSQDGCTAPDAIAVKMLKSSVTNVNNPLWDLMMKNVYNIGAFGVQNENFRLDAWYNNPATGVDQNYIARPGLDDKLLIQVLNMDQIDVNQMPNPDGIFDYVDNAATMGGLIQSDNGRIFLPAVEPFGSHLANYINENVADQNLASNIINSIVYNELYDSTKTAAQQIPAKNRFKLRGQFQSSSGSEISLNALNIPPGSVSVTSGGVRLIENQDYTVDYNLGRVRIINEGILQSGAPINISLESNSLFNIQTKTMIGSRFDYTVGDNLNIGATVLNLRERPLTQKVNIGDEPVNNTIMGTDFAYQTEADWITRMVDALPFIDTKAQSSLDVSAEAAYLIPGHSKAIGKDGNAYLDDFEGSQSTIDIRSINQWFLASTPKLQEDLFPEGSEE
;
A
#
# COMPACT_ATOMS: atom_id res chain seq x y z
N LEU A 1 -7.98 -1.06 -37.96
CA LEU A 1 -7.34 0.23 -38.31
C LEU A 1 -5.91 0.19 -37.77
N ASN A 2 -4.91 0.12 -38.66
CA ASN A 2 -3.49 0.15 -38.25
C ASN A 2 -3.10 1.59 -37.88
N PRO A 3 -2.53 1.85 -36.70
CA PRO A 3 -2.02 3.18 -36.39
C PRO A 3 -0.80 3.48 -37.26
N THR A 4 -0.92 4.49 -38.13
CA THR A 4 0.18 5.18 -38.79
C THR A 4 1.15 5.77 -37.75
N PRO A 5 2.41 6.07 -38.12
CA PRO A 5 3.44 6.53 -37.19
C PRO A 5 2.94 7.76 -36.42
N ILE A 6 2.84 7.64 -35.10
CA ILE A 6 2.02 8.51 -34.24
C ILE A 6 2.63 9.92 -34.18
N GLY A 7 2.03 10.86 -34.91
CA GLY A 7 2.10 12.28 -34.55
C GLY A 7 1.42 12.52 -33.20
N ASN A 8 1.70 13.67 -32.59
CA ASN A 8 1.07 14.12 -31.35
C ASN A 8 -0.46 13.87 -31.37
N PRO A 9 -1.08 13.29 -30.32
CA PRO A 9 -2.51 13.04 -30.28
C PRO A 9 -3.36 14.27 -30.64
N THR A 10 -4.10 14.19 -31.75
CA THR A 10 -5.04 15.23 -32.18
C THR A 10 -6.22 14.59 -32.90
N ASN A 11 -7.36 15.30 -32.95
CA ASN A 11 -8.58 14.89 -33.65
C ASN A 11 -8.32 14.59 -35.13
N SER A 12 -7.36 15.26 -35.76
CA SER A 12 -7.01 15.09 -37.18
C SER A 12 -6.09 13.89 -37.47
N ASN A 13 -5.75 13.08 -36.46
CA ASN A 13 -4.92 11.87 -36.69
C ASN A 13 -5.71 10.74 -37.35
N ASN A 14 -7.04 10.81 -37.38
CA ASN A 14 -7.93 9.88 -38.07
C ASN A 14 -9.24 10.58 -38.43
N ASP A 15 -10.03 9.93 -39.27
CA ASP A 15 -11.29 10.49 -39.78
C ASP A 15 -12.46 10.29 -38.80
N LEU A 16 -12.30 9.47 -37.75
CA LEU A 16 -13.37 9.12 -36.80
C LEU A 16 -13.94 10.34 -36.07
N TYR A 17 -13.13 11.35 -35.80
CA TYR A 17 -13.63 12.54 -35.11
C TYR A 17 -14.52 13.40 -36.04
N GLU A 18 -14.07 13.65 -37.27
CA GLU A 18 -14.82 14.47 -38.22
C GLU A 18 -16.15 13.81 -38.61
N ASP A 19 -16.16 12.49 -38.75
CA ASP A 19 -17.34 11.74 -39.19
C ASP A 19 -18.43 11.63 -38.12
N PHE A 20 -18.09 11.71 -36.82
CA PHE A 20 -19.02 11.39 -35.72
C PHE A 20 -19.19 12.49 -34.66
N ALA A 21 -18.45 13.60 -34.72
CA ALA A 21 -18.60 14.69 -33.76
C ALA A 21 -19.93 15.45 -33.95
N CYS A 22 -20.58 15.81 -32.83
CA CYS A 22 -21.85 16.55 -32.80
C CYS A 22 -22.98 15.91 -33.62
N MET A 23 -23.05 14.59 -33.75
CA MET A 23 -24.18 13.91 -34.41
C MET A 23 -25.31 13.59 -33.42
N ASP A 24 -26.55 13.47 -33.89
CA ASP A 24 -27.71 13.11 -33.05
C ASP A 24 -27.45 11.79 -32.29
N PHE A 25 -27.66 11.81 -30.97
CA PHE A 25 -27.37 10.68 -30.10
C PHE A 25 -28.09 9.36 -30.49
N ASN A 26 -29.24 9.43 -31.14
CA ASN A 26 -30.00 8.26 -31.55
C ASN A 26 -29.49 7.66 -32.87
N ASP A 27 -29.00 8.50 -33.78
CA ASP A 27 -28.56 8.11 -35.12
C ASP A 27 -27.10 7.63 -35.15
N VAL A 28 -26.27 8.05 -34.18
CA VAL A 28 -24.86 7.65 -34.08
C VAL A 28 -24.67 6.13 -34.04
N ASN A 29 -25.49 5.43 -33.26
CA ASN A 29 -25.29 4.00 -33.04
C ASN A 29 -25.47 3.14 -34.30
N PRO A 30 -26.57 3.25 -35.08
CA PRO A 30 -26.72 2.48 -36.31
C PRO A 30 -25.64 2.81 -37.36
N ILE A 31 -25.17 4.07 -37.42
CA ILE A 31 -24.08 4.47 -38.32
C ILE A 31 -22.78 3.76 -37.93
N LEU A 32 -22.38 3.82 -36.66
CA LEU A 32 -21.15 3.15 -36.19
C LEU A 32 -21.19 1.63 -36.42
N ILE A 33 -22.35 1.00 -36.21
CA ILE A 33 -22.55 -0.42 -36.52
C ILE A 33 -22.45 -0.69 -38.02
N GLY A 34 -23.01 0.20 -38.86
CA GLY A 34 -22.90 0.12 -40.33
C GLY A 34 -21.46 0.19 -40.83
N GLU A 35 -20.59 0.95 -40.14
CA GLU A 35 -19.15 1.01 -40.37
C GLU A 35 -18.38 -0.19 -39.78
N GLY A 36 -19.08 -1.18 -39.23
CA GLY A 36 -18.50 -2.39 -38.64
C GLY A 36 -17.88 -2.18 -37.26
N LEU A 37 -18.20 -1.09 -36.57
CA LEU A 37 -17.74 -0.84 -35.21
C LEU A 37 -18.61 -1.58 -34.18
N VAL A 38 -17.98 -2.06 -33.11
CA VAL A 38 -18.61 -2.91 -32.11
C VAL A 38 -18.60 -2.16 -30.78
N GLN A 39 -19.79 -1.95 -30.21
CA GLN A 39 -19.92 -1.33 -28.90
C GLN A 39 -19.24 -2.18 -27.81
N GLY A 40 -18.57 -1.53 -26.86
CA GLY A 40 -17.81 -2.19 -25.79
C GLY A 40 -16.41 -2.64 -26.23
N GLN A 41 -16.08 -2.54 -27.52
CA GLN A 41 -14.74 -2.78 -28.04
C GLN A 41 -14.16 -1.54 -28.72
N HIS A 42 -14.89 -0.99 -29.69
CA HIS A 42 -14.45 0.17 -30.47
C HIS A 42 -14.96 1.50 -29.89
N TYR A 43 -16.18 1.52 -29.34
CA TYR A 43 -16.78 2.71 -28.76
C TYR A 43 -17.70 2.36 -27.58
N GLU A 44 -18.07 3.38 -26.81
CA GLU A 44 -19.12 3.32 -25.81
C GLU A 44 -20.10 4.46 -26.01
N ARG A 45 -21.40 4.14 -25.92
CA ARG A 45 -22.47 5.13 -25.97
C ARG A 45 -23.02 5.33 -24.56
N VAL A 46 -22.82 6.53 -24.02
CA VAL A 46 -23.24 6.89 -22.67
C VAL A 46 -24.32 7.96 -22.75
N GLY A 47 -25.53 7.63 -22.32
CA GLY A 47 -26.66 8.58 -22.37
C GLY A 47 -26.53 9.73 -21.36
N ASN A 48 -26.11 9.43 -20.14
CA ASN A 48 -25.86 10.44 -19.10
C ASN A 48 -24.47 10.23 -18.51
N ALA A 49 -23.51 11.04 -18.96
CA ALA A 49 -22.18 11.07 -18.39
C ALA A 49 -22.07 12.17 -17.32
N ARG A 50 -21.31 11.90 -16.25
CA ARG A 50 -21.01 12.89 -15.22
C ARG A 50 -19.61 13.45 -15.47
N MET A 51 -19.50 14.77 -15.59
CA MET A 51 -18.19 15.43 -15.61
C MET A 51 -17.57 15.35 -14.21
N LEU A 52 -16.35 14.82 -14.12
CA LEU A 52 -15.60 14.81 -12.86
C LEU A 52 -15.15 16.23 -12.51
N SER A 53 -15.33 16.59 -11.24
CA SER A 53 -14.80 17.83 -10.69
C SER A 53 -13.29 17.74 -10.44
N THR A 54 -12.61 18.89 -10.36
CA THR A 54 -11.16 18.95 -10.13
C THR A 54 -10.73 18.40 -8.76
N SER A 55 -11.68 18.18 -7.84
CA SER A 55 -11.41 17.51 -6.57
C SER A 55 -11.42 15.98 -6.69
N GLU A 56 -11.89 15.41 -7.79
CA GLU A 56 -12.04 13.96 -7.97
C GLU A 56 -10.90 13.30 -8.73
N TYR A 57 -10.07 14.11 -9.40
CA TYR A 57 -8.90 13.64 -10.13
C TYR A 57 -7.76 14.66 -10.06
N THR A 58 -6.55 14.18 -10.34
CA THR A 58 -5.41 15.02 -10.70
C THR A 58 -4.91 14.61 -12.07
N TYR A 59 -4.17 15.48 -12.73
CA TYR A 59 -3.51 15.16 -14.00
C TYR A 59 -2.08 15.67 -14.01
N ASN A 60 -1.21 14.94 -14.69
CA ASN A 60 0.16 15.34 -14.92
C ASN A 60 0.26 15.99 -16.30
N SER A 61 0.47 17.30 -16.33
CA SER A 61 0.52 18.08 -17.57
C SER A 61 1.79 17.85 -18.40
N ARG A 62 2.82 17.23 -17.81
CA ARG A 62 4.10 16.94 -18.49
C ARG A 62 4.10 15.56 -19.13
N LEU A 63 3.64 14.56 -18.39
CA LEU A 63 3.65 13.15 -18.80
C LEU A 63 2.32 12.68 -19.40
N GLY A 64 1.23 13.45 -19.24
CA GLY A 64 -0.04 13.19 -19.93
C GLY A 64 -0.87 12.05 -19.35
N PHE A 65 -0.87 11.86 -18.03
CA PHE A 65 -1.72 10.86 -17.36
C PHE A 65 -2.66 11.49 -16.34
N ILE A 66 -3.72 10.75 -16.00
CA ILE A 66 -4.71 11.13 -14.98
C ILE A 66 -4.64 10.18 -13.79
N SER A 67 -4.86 10.70 -12.59
CA SER A 67 -4.97 9.92 -11.36
C SER A 67 -6.31 10.21 -10.70
N LEU A 68 -7.19 9.21 -10.68
CA LEU A 68 -8.48 9.31 -10.01
C LEU A 68 -8.32 9.14 -8.49
N ARG A 69 -9.11 9.88 -7.72
CA ARG A 69 -9.14 9.72 -6.25
C ARG A 69 -9.94 8.50 -5.80
N GLN A 70 -10.92 8.10 -6.59
CA GLN A 70 -11.75 6.92 -6.37
C GLN A 70 -11.54 5.91 -7.50
N ALA A 71 -11.49 4.62 -7.15
CA ALA A 71 -11.48 3.55 -8.13
C ALA A 71 -12.85 3.44 -8.81
N LEU A 72 -12.84 3.26 -10.13
CA LEU A 72 -14.06 3.06 -10.91
C LEU A 72 -14.60 1.64 -10.72
N ASN A 73 -15.93 1.51 -10.78
CA ASN A 73 -16.59 0.21 -10.81
C ASN A 73 -16.38 -0.50 -12.17
N ASN A 74 -16.52 -1.82 -12.20
CA ASN A 74 -16.25 -2.61 -13.42
C ASN A 74 -17.06 -2.14 -14.64
N ALA A 75 -18.33 -1.78 -14.46
CA ALA A 75 -19.24 -1.36 -15.54
C ALA A 75 -19.19 0.15 -15.87
N GLU A 76 -18.33 0.94 -15.21
CA GLU A 76 -18.21 2.37 -15.49
C GLU A 76 -17.30 2.65 -16.69
N VAL A 77 -17.68 3.64 -17.50
CA VAL A 77 -16.89 4.12 -18.65
C VAL A 77 -16.14 5.39 -18.23
N LEU A 78 -14.86 5.49 -18.60
CA LEU A 78 -14.06 6.70 -18.40
C LEU A 78 -13.64 7.25 -19.75
N ALA A 79 -13.86 8.54 -19.96
CA ALA A 79 -13.44 9.25 -21.16
C ALA A 79 -12.91 10.65 -20.81
N VAL A 80 -12.10 11.20 -21.71
CA VAL A 80 -11.48 12.51 -21.59
C VAL A 80 -11.62 13.30 -22.88
N SER A 81 -11.63 14.62 -22.73
CA SER A 81 -11.49 15.59 -23.80
C SER A 81 -10.55 16.68 -23.30
N TYR A 82 -9.53 17.03 -24.07
CA TYR A 82 -8.48 17.94 -23.64
C TYR A 82 -7.82 18.65 -24.81
N GLU A 83 -7.21 19.79 -24.49
CA GLU A 83 -6.36 20.57 -25.39
C GLU A 83 -5.00 20.74 -24.72
N TYR A 84 -3.92 20.68 -25.50
CA TYR A 84 -2.57 20.89 -25.00
C TYR A 84 -1.71 21.58 -26.05
N THR A 85 -0.69 22.30 -25.58
CA THR A 85 0.28 22.97 -26.44
C THR A 85 1.63 22.32 -26.29
N LEU A 86 2.23 21.89 -27.40
CA LEU A 86 3.57 21.33 -27.45
C LEU A 86 4.38 22.09 -28.50
N ASN A 87 5.52 22.64 -28.10
CA ASN A 87 6.42 23.42 -28.97
C ASN A 87 5.74 24.58 -29.71
N GLY A 88 4.72 25.19 -29.10
CA GLY A 88 3.97 26.33 -29.68
C GLY A 88 2.83 25.94 -30.61
N GLU A 89 2.60 24.64 -30.85
CA GLU A 89 1.46 24.13 -31.60
C GLU A 89 0.41 23.56 -30.64
N THR A 90 -0.86 23.90 -30.87
CA THR A 90 -1.98 23.44 -30.06
C THR A 90 -2.65 22.24 -30.70
N PHE A 91 -2.82 21.18 -29.93
CA PHE A 91 -3.47 19.94 -30.32
C PHE A 91 -4.72 19.74 -29.47
N LYS A 92 -5.78 19.20 -30.07
CA LYS A 92 -7.07 18.95 -29.41
C LYS A 92 -7.50 17.51 -29.61
N VAL A 93 -7.96 16.89 -28.53
CA VAL A 93 -8.48 15.51 -28.52
C VAL A 93 -9.87 15.50 -27.91
N GLY A 94 -10.85 15.02 -28.67
CA GLY A 94 -12.27 15.05 -28.33
C GLY A 94 -12.92 16.42 -28.59
N THR A 95 -14.20 16.50 -28.22
CA THR A 95 -15.02 17.69 -28.27
C THR A 95 -15.03 18.39 -26.92
N LEU A 96 -14.79 19.70 -26.89
CA LEU A 96 -14.91 20.53 -25.69
C LEU A 96 -16.28 21.20 -25.63
N SER A 97 -16.75 21.58 -24.44
CA SER A 97 -18.05 22.27 -24.27
C SER A 97 -18.16 23.59 -25.07
N GLN A 98 -17.03 24.14 -25.49
CA GLN A 98 -16.94 25.38 -26.26
C GLN A 98 -17.09 25.17 -27.77
N ASP A 99 -17.06 23.92 -28.24
CA ASP A 99 -17.11 23.56 -29.67
C ASP A 99 -18.51 23.63 -30.29
N GLY A 100 -19.55 23.90 -29.49
CA GLY A 100 -20.88 24.24 -30.00
C GLY A 100 -21.82 23.08 -30.30
N CYS A 101 -21.51 21.82 -29.94
CA CYS A 101 -22.51 20.74 -30.00
C CYS A 101 -23.64 21.01 -28.99
N THR A 102 -24.89 20.90 -29.42
CA THR A 102 -26.07 21.14 -28.57
C THR A 102 -26.95 19.92 -28.48
N ALA A 103 -27.57 19.66 -27.32
CA ALA A 103 -28.51 18.54 -27.19
C ALA A 103 -29.60 18.62 -28.28
N PRO A 104 -29.96 17.50 -28.94
CA PRO A 104 -29.68 16.10 -28.59
C PRO A 104 -28.36 15.52 -29.12
N ASP A 105 -27.47 16.33 -29.68
CA ASP A 105 -26.22 15.86 -30.27
C ASP A 105 -25.29 15.23 -29.22
N ALA A 106 -24.63 14.14 -29.60
CA ALA A 106 -23.61 13.49 -28.83
C ALA A 106 -22.24 14.18 -29.03
N ILE A 107 -21.48 14.28 -27.94
CA ILE A 107 -20.08 14.72 -28.00
C ILE A 107 -19.15 13.52 -28.21
N ALA A 108 -18.16 13.67 -29.10
CA ALA A 108 -17.15 12.65 -29.32
C ALA A 108 -15.96 12.88 -28.38
N VAL A 109 -15.61 11.90 -27.57
CA VAL A 109 -14.54 12.00 -26.56
C VAL A 109 -13.64 10.77 -26.58
N LYS A 110 -12.40 10.92 -26.12
CA LYS A 110 -11.45 9.81 -26.09
C LYS A 110 -11.74 8.91 -24.89
N MET A 111 -12.11 7.67 -25.16
CA MET A 111 -12.27 6.65 -24.13
C MET A 111 -10.92 6.22 -23.54
N LEU A 112 -10.87 6.08 -22.22
CA LEU A 112 -9.74 5.53 -21.45
C LEU A 112 -10.09 4.19 -20.78
N LYS A 113 -11.36 3.95 -20.49
CA LYS A 113 -11.87 2.67 -19.95
C LYS A 113 -13.27 2.39 -20.51
N SER A 114 -13.49 1.17 -21.01
CA SER A 114 -14.81 0.67 -21.43
C SER A 114 -15.55 -0.01 -20.28
N SER A 115 -16.86 -0.24 -20.46
CA SER A 115 -17.69 -1.06 -19.57
C SER A 115 -17.26 -2.54 -19.58
N VAL A 116 -16.69 -3.01 -20.70
CA VAL A 116 -16.14 -4.36 -20.83
C VAL A 116 -14.61 -4.29 -20.79
N THR A 117 -14.02 -5.02 -19.86
CA THR A 117 -12.56 -5.11 -19.77
C THR A 117 -12.06 -6.20 -20.72
N ASN A 118 -11.26 -5.80 -21.71
CA ASN A 118 -10.59 -6.72 -22.63
C ASN A 118 -9.10 -6.36 -22.70
N VAL A 119 -8.25 -7.28 -22.25
CA VAL A 119 -6.80 -7.07 -22.17
C VAL A 119 -6.12 -7.01 -23.54
N ASN A 120 -6.77 -7.53 -24.59
CA ASN A 120 -6.24 -7.48 -25.96
C ASN A 120 -6.55 -6.15 -26.67
N ASN A 121 -7.34 -5.27 -26.05
CA ASN A 121 -7.68 -3.97 -26.61
C ASN A 121 -6.57 -2.95 -26.26
N PRO A 122 -6.11 -2.09 -27.19
CA PRO A 122 -5.15 -1.01 -26.89
C PRO A 122 -5.53 -0.08 -25.73
N LEU A 123 -6.82 -0.01 -25.36
CA LEU A 123 -7.25 0.69 -24.14
C LEU A 123 -6.60 0.13 -22.87
N TRP A 124 -6.28 -1.16 -22.83
CA TRP A 124 -5.65 -1.81 -21.70
C TRP A 124 -4.26 -1.22 -21.42
N ASP A 125 -3.53 -0.84 -22.46
CA ASP A 125 -2.19 -0.26 -22.36
C ASP A 125 -2.22 1.18 -21.85
N LEU A 126 -3.36 1.88 -21.98
CA LEU A 126 -3.55 3.23 -21.40
C LEU A 126 -3.63 3.20 -19.87
N MET A 127 -3.99 2.06 -19.28
CA MET A 127 -4.00 1.89 -17.84
C MET A 127 -2.56 1.77 -17.33
N MET A 128 -2.14 2.74 -16.52
CA MET A 128 -0.89 2.69 -15.77
C MET A 128 -0.92 1.58 -14.72
N LYS A 129 0.12 0.74 -14.71
CA LYS A 129 0.28 -0.42 -13.81
C LYS A 129 1.59 -0.36 -13.02
N ASN A 130 2.19 0.82 -12.97
CA ASN A 130 3.50 1.12 -12.35
C ASN A 130 3.36 1.99 -11.08
N VAL A 131 2.15 2.11 -10.52
CA VAL A 131 1.86 2.94 -9.34
C VAL A 131 1.47 2.06 -8.16
N TYR A 132 2.19 2.18 -7.05
CA TYR A 132 2.06 1.33 -5.87
C TYR A 132 1.70 2.16 -4.64
N ASN A 133 0.60 1.81 -3.97
CA ASN A 133 0.18 2.46 -2.73
C ASN A 133 0.88 1.80 -1.54
N ILE A 134 1.57 2.59 -0.71
CA ILE A 134 2.23 2.13 0.53
C ILE A 134 1.33 2.29 1.77
N GLY A 135 0.08 2.73 1.59
CA GLY A 135 -0.90 2.85 2.67
C GLY A 135 -0.63 4.01 3.63
N ALA A 136 0.16 4.99 3.19
CA ALA A 136 0.62 6.12 4.00
C ALA A 136 -0.04 7.43 3.57
N PHE A 137 -0.10 8.40 4.47
CA PHE A 137 -0.48 9.77 4.16
C PHE A 137 0.59 10.73 4.68
N GLY A 138 0.77 11.86 3.99
CA GLY A 138 1.73 12.89 4.38
C GLY A 138 3.16 12.36 4.58
N VAL A 139 3.64 11.51 3.66
CA VAL A 139 4.98 10.93 3.75
C VAL A 139 6.02 12.06 3.77
N GLN A 140 7.00 11.96 4.65
CA GLN A 140 8.14 12.87 4.72
C GLN A 140 9.34 12.27 4.00
N ASN A 141 10.20 13.14 3.46
CA ASN A 141 11.45 12.73 2.83
C ASN A 141 12.46 12.24 3.88
N GLU A 142 12.44 12.86 5.06
CA GLU A 142 13.30 12.52 6.18
C GLU A 142 13.12 11.04 6.55
N ASN A 143 14.25 10.31 6.59
CA ASN A 143 14.31 8.88 6.88
C ASN A 143 13.47 8.00 5.94
N PHE A 144 13.01 8.51 4.80
CA PHE A 144 12.34 7.69 3.80
C PHE A 144 13.34 6.71 3.19
N ARG A 145 12.98 5.43 3.19
CA ARG A 145 13.73 4.36 2.53
C ARG A 145 12.76 3.50 1.77
N LEU A 146 13.08 3.19 0.53
CA LEU A 146 12.34 2.26 -0.30
C LEU A 146 13.31 1.47 -1.16
N ASP A 147 13.13 0.16 -1.17
CA ASP A 147 13.94 -0.79 -1.91
C ASP A 147 13.04 -1.73 -2.70
N ALA A 148 13.54 -2.15 -3.86
CA ALA A 148 12.99 -3.26 -4.63
C ALA A 148 13.76 -4.55 -4.31
N TRP A 149 13.02 -5.63 -4.08
CA TRP A 149 13.56 -6.94 -3.74
C TRP A 149 12.99 -7.99 -4.68
N TYR A 150 13.83 -8.94 -5.09
CA TYR A 150 13.45 -10.12 -5.84
C TYR A 150 13.64 -11.36 -4.97
N ASN A 151 12.59 -12.17 -4.85
CA ASN A 151 12.65 -13.45 -4.15
C ASN A 151 13.29 -14.51 -5.03
N ASN A 152 14.48 -14.99 -4.67
CA ASN A 152 15.17 -16.01 -5.44
C ASN A 152 14.43 -17.36 -5.33
N PRO A 153 13.95 -17.95 -6.44
CA PRO A 153 13.16 -19.19 -6.40
C PRO A 153 13.95 -20.40 -5.90
N ALA A 154 15.29 -20.41 -6.00
CA ALA A 154 16.11 -21.53 -5.57
C ALA A 154 16.38 -21.54 -4.07
N THR A 155 16.48 -20.37 -3.44
CA THR A 155 16.84 -20.23 -2.01
C THR A 155 15.68 -19.74 -1.14
N GLY A 156 14.64 -19.13 -1.74
CA GLY A 156 13.56 -18.46 -1.02
C GLY A 156 13.97 -17.14 -0.37
N VAL A 157 15.21 -16.69 -0.56
CA VAL A 157 15.76 -15.47 0.05
C VAL A 157 15.43 -14.26 -0.84
N ASP A 158 15.00 -13.17 -0.21
CA ASP A 158 14.81 -11.89 -0.89
C ASP A 158 16.15 -11.19 -1.07
N GLN A 159 16.46 -10.77 -2.28
CA GLN A 159 17.70 -10.07 -2.66
C GLN A 159 17.35 -8.74 -3.33
N ASN A 160 18.13 -7.68 -3.07
CA ASN A 160 17.95 -6.36 -3.68
C ASN A 160 18.71 -6.19 -5.00
N TYR A 161 19.16 -7.30 -5.62
CA TYR A 161 19.80 -7.37 -6.93
C TYR A 161 19.42 -8.70 -7.59
N ILE A 162 19.74 -8.87 -8.88
CA ILE A 162 19.50 -10.12 -9.61
C ILE A 162 20.77 -10.97 -9.55
N ALA A 163 20.75 -12.05 -8.77
CA ALA A 163 21.90 -12.95 -8.62
C ALA A 163 22.11 -13.85 -9.87
N ARG A 164 22.41 -13.23 -11.02
CA ARG A 164 22.73 -13.86 -12.31
C ARG A 164 23.95 -13.16 -12.90
N PRO A 165 24.82 -13.87 -13.63
CA PRO A 165 25.99 -13.27 -14.26
C PRO A 165 25.62 -12.08 -15.15
N GLY A 166 26.22 -10.93 -14.90
CA GLY A 166 26.02 -9.69 -15.67
C GLY A 166 24.83 -8.84 -15.21
N LEU A 167 24.16 -9.22 -14.12
CA LEU A 167 23.04 -8.47 -13.51
C LEU A 167 23.21 -8.32 -11.99
N ASP A 168 24.32 -8.82 -11.44
CA ASP A 168 24.63 -8.90 -10.01
C ASP A 168 25.46 -7.71 -9.48
N ASP A 169 25.75 -6.74 -10.34
CA ASP A 169 26.54 -5.55 -10.05
C ASP A 169 25.71 -4.33 -9.62
N LYS A 170 24.40 -4.35 -9.86
CA LYS A 170 23.48 -3.23 -9.56
C LYS A 170 22.32 -3.61 -8.66
N LEU A 171 21.90 -2.64 -7.85
CA LEU A 171 20.68 -2.76 -7.05
C LEU A 171 19.45 -2.69 -7.95
N LEU A 172 18.37 -3.38 -7.58
CA LEU A 172 17.11 -3.38 -8.34
C LEU A 172 16.52 -1.98 -8.46
N ILE A 173 16.67 -1.12 -7.44
CA ILE A 173 16.22 0.28 -7.54
C ILE A 173 16.95 1.03 -8.66
N GLN A 174 18.23 0.74 -8.89
CA GLN A 174 19.01 1.33 -9.99
C GLN A 174 18.58 0.74 -11.34
N VAL A 175 18.37 -0.58 -11.39
CA VAL A 175 17.88 -1.26 -12.59
C VAL A 175 16.50 -0.74 -13.02
N LEU A 176 15.63 -0.43 -12.06
CA LEU A 176 14.27 0.08 -12.28
C LEU A 176 14.21 1.62 -12.40
N ASN A 177 15.36 2.29 -12.52
CA ASN A 177 15.50 3.75 -12.62
C ASN A 177 14.92 4.54 -11.44
N MET A 178 14.80 3.92 -10.27
CA MET A 178 14.30 4.55 -9.03
C MET A 178 15.39 5.33 -8.27
N ASP A 179 16.65 5.13 -8.65
CA ASP A 179 17.87 5.75 -8.10
C ASP A 179 18.68 6.27 -9.30
N GLN A 180 18.61 7.56 -9.55
CA GLN A 180 19.25 8.29 -10.65
C GLN A 180 19.98 9.54 -10.16
N ILE A 181 19.58 10.09 -9.01
CA ILE A 181 20.15 11.31 -8.46
C ILE A 181 20.68 11.10 -7.04
N ASP A 182 21.73 11.84 -6.69
CA ASP A 182 22.25 11.83 -5.31
C ASP A 182 21.50 12.83 -4.42
N VAL A 183 21.88 12.86 -3.13
CA VAL A 183 21.37 13.82 -2.14
C VAL A 183 21.53 15.31 -2.54
N ASN A 184 22.42 15.64 -3.48
CA ASN A 184 22.62 16.99 -4.01
C ASN A 184 21.86 17.23 -5.33
N GLN A 185 21.00 16.28 -5.74
CA GLN A 185 20.25 16.29 -7.01
C GLN A 185 21.14 16.23 -8.26
N MET A 186 22.37 15.74 -8.14
CA MET A 186 23.22 15.48 -9.29
C MET A 186 22.90 14.08 -9.87
N PRO A 187 23.05 13.85 -11.18
CA PRO A 187 22.68 12.59 -11.84
C PRO A 187 23.68 11.46 -11.56
N ASN A 188 23.85 11.12 -10.29
CA ASN A 188 24.71 10.06 -9.80
C ASN A 188 23.89 9.16 -8.87
N PRO A 189 23.63 7.90 -9.22
CA PRO A 189 22.95 6.97 -8.34
C PRO A 189 23.75 6.72 -7.05
N ASP A 190 23.10 6.75 -5.89
CA ASP A 190 23.73 6.62 -4.56
C ASP A 190 23.28 5.38 -3.76
N GLY A 191 22.42 4.56 -4.34
CA GLY A 191 21.86 3.35 -3.73
C GLY A 191 20.67 3.63 -2.82
N ILE A 192 20.07 4.82 -2.89
CA ILE A 192 18.86 5.20 -2.17
C ILE A 192 17.80 5.59 -3.20
N PHE A 193 16.52 5.33 -2.88
CA PHE A 193 15.42 5.79 -3.72
C PHE A 193 15.36 7.32 -3.83
N ASP A 194 15.18 7.83 -5.05
CA ASP A 194 15.04 9.26 -5.32
C ASP A 194 13.69 9.79 -4.81
N TYR A 195 13.69 10.53 -3.70
CA TYR A 195 12.50 11.19 -3.19
C TYR A 195 12.17 12.46 -4.00
N VAL A 196 11.53 12.29 -5.15
CA VAL A 196 10.99 13.40 -5.95
C VAL A 196 9.47 13.42 -5.81
N ASP A 197 8.95 14.40 -5.08
CA ASP A 197 7.52 14.49 -4.79
C ASP A 197 6.70 15.01 -5.99
N ASN A 198 5.38 15.03 -5.81
CA ASN A 198 4.38 15.50 -6.75
C ASN A 198 4.33 14.66 -8.02
N ALA A 199 4.48 13.34 -7.89
CA ALA A 199 4.43 12.41 -9.01
C ALA A 199 3.18 12.62 -9.90
N ALA A 200 2.01 12.77 -9.29
CA ALA A 200 0.74 12.85 -10.03
C ALA A 200 0.53 14.17 -10.79
N THR A 201 1.35 15.20 -10.56
CA THR A 201 1.20 16.53 -11.17
C THR A 201 2.47 17.02 -11.88
N MET A 202 3.64 16.74 -11.34
CA MET A 202 4.95 17.20 -11.82
C MET A 202 5.87 16.10 -12.35
N GLY A 203 5.53 14.81 -12.12
CA GLY A 203 6.29 13.67 -12.65
C GLY A 203 7.47 13.22 -11.79
N GLY A 204 7.41 13.47 -10.48
CA GLY A 204 8.29 12.81 -9.51
C GLY A 204 8.00 11.31 -9.35
N LEU A 205 8.68 10.67 -8.39
CA LEU A 205 8.56 9.25 -8.09
C LEU A 205 7.66 8.94 -6.89
N ILE A 206 7.27 9.94 -6.10
CA ILE A 206 6.33 9.78 -4.99
C ILE A 206 5.25 10.86 -5.01
N GLN A 207 4.05 10.51 -4.57
CA GLN A 207 3.02 11.44 -4.12
C GLN A 207 2.92 11.34 -2.61
N SER A 208 3.58 12.27 -1.89
CA SER A 208 3.68 12.24 -0.43
C SER A 208 2.32 12.27 0.27
N ASP A 209 1.38 13.05 -0.26
CA ASP A 209 0.07 13.29 0.37
C ASP A 209 -0.71 12.00 0.62
N ASN A 210 -0.62 11.03 -0.29
CA ASN A 210 -1.40 9.80 -0.25
C ASN A 210 -0.55 8.53 -0.42
N GLY A 211 0.76 8.63 -0.24
CA GLY A 211 1.66 7.48 -0.16
C GLY A 211 1.65 6.62 -1.42
N ARG A 212 1.72 7.22 -2.60
CA ARG A 212 1.83 6.48 -3.87
C ARG A 212 3.22 6.62 -4.46
N ILE A 213 3.83 5.48 -4.76
CA ILE A 213 5.11 5.38 -5.47
C ILE A 213 4.85 5.18 -6.95
N PHE A 214 5.51 5.96 -7.79
CA PHE A 214 5.46 5.92 -9.24
C PHE A 214 6.80 5.42 -9.76
N LEU A 215 6.82 4.23 -10.33
CA LEU A 215 8.03 3.70 -10.95
C LEU A 215 8.24 4.36 -12.33
N PRO A 216 9.45 4.83 -12.66
CA PRO A 216 9.72 5.66 -13.84
C PRO A 216 9.87 4.85 -15.15
N ALA A 217 9.05 3.80 -15.30
CA ALA A 217 8.87 3.05 -16.53
C ALA A 217 7.40 2.64 -16.66
N VAL A 218 6.91 2.47 -17.89
CA VAL A 218 5.52 2.01 -18.15
C VAL A 218 5.32 0.60 -17.61
N GLU A 219 6.30 -0.27 -17.84
CA GLU A 219 6.32 -1.66 -17.37
C GLU A 219 7.65 -2.00 -16.67
N PRO A 220 7.86 -1.53 -15.43
CA PRO A 220 9.14 -1.68 -14.73
C PRO A 220 9.62 -3.14 -14.64
N PHE A 221 8.71 -4.07 -14.31
CA PHE A 221 9.00 -5.50 -14.16
C PHE A 221 8.76 -6.31 -15.45
N GLY A 222 8.35 -5.64 -16.53
CA GLY A 222 8.01 -6.20 -17.84
C GLY A 222 9.05 -5.83 -18.87
N SER A 223 8.63 -5.09 -19.91
CA SER A 223 9.52 -4.68 -21.02
C SER A 223 10.77 -3.91 -20.59
N HIS A 224 10.70 -3.07 -19.54
CA HIS A 224 11.88 -2.33 -19.05
C HIS A 224 12.97 -3.27 -18.55
N LEU A 225 12.62 -4.20 -17.67
CA LEU A 225 13.55 -5.19 -17.14
C LEU A 225 14.05 -6.14 -18.23
N ALA A 226 13.19 -6.52 -19.19
CA ALA A 226 13.58 -7.34 -20.33
C ALA A 226 14.66 -6.65 -21.19
N ASN A 227 14.49 -5.36 -21.47
CA ASN A 227 15.48 -4.56 -22.21
C ASN A 227 16.81 -4.48 -21.46
N TYR A 228 16.77 -4.18 -20.16
CA TYR A 228 17.96 -4.17 -19.32
C TYR A 228 18.72 -5.52 -19.36
N ILE A 229 18.02 -6.65 -19.30
CA ILE A 229 18.64 -7.97 -19.39
C ILE A 229 19.29 -8.19 -20.77
N ASN A 230 18.61 -7.83 -21.86
CA ASN A 230 19.14 -7.97 -23.21
C ASN A 230 20.40 -7.13 -23.47
N GLU A 231 20.50 -5.96 -22.82
CA GLU A 231 21.64 -5.06 -22.96
C GLU A 231 22.87 -5.51 -22.15
N ASN A 232 22.65 -6.16 -20.99
CA ASN A 232 23.73 -6.49 -20.04
C ASN A 232 24.17 -7.96 -20.09
N VAL A 233 23.36 -8.86 -20.66
CA VAL A 233 23.71 -10.28 -20.82
C VAL A 233 24.17 -10.53 -22.27
N ALA A 234 25.47 -10.76 -22.45
CA ALA A 234 26.08 -10.92 -23.77
C ALA A 234 25.56 -12.13 -24.57
N ASP A 235 25.22 -13.24 -23.90
CA ASP A 235 24.64 -14.42 -24.55
C ASP A 235 23.13 -14.29 -24.67
N GLN A 236 22.65 -14.15 -25.91
CA GLN A 236 21.23 -13.97 -26.23
C GLN A 236 20.35 -15.17 -25.80
N ASN A 237 20.89 -16.39 -25.82
CA ASN A 237 20.14 -17.56 -25.36
C ASN A 237 20.00 -17.53 -23.84
N LEU A 238 21.06 -17.13 -23.12
CA LEU A 238 21.02 -16.96 -21.68
C LEU A 238 20.07 -15.83 -21.29
N ALA A 239 20.14 -14.69 -21.97
CA ALA A 239 19.25 -13.55 -21.77
C ALA A 239 17.77 -13.95 -21.91
N SER A 240 17.43 -14.66 -22.99
CA SER A 240 16.07 -15.16 -23.24
C SER A 240 15.58 -16.09 -22.13
N ASN A 241 16.44 -16.97 -21.62
CA ASN A 241 16.10 -17.85 -20.50
C ASN A 241 15.88 -17.09 -19.18
N ILE A 242 16.74 -16.10 -18.90
CA ILE A 242 16.61 -15.23 -17.73
C ILE A 242 15.29 -14.45 -17.80
N ILE A 243 14.99 -13.83 -18.95
CA ILE A 243 13.75 -13.07 -19.21
C ILE A 243 12.53 -13.94 -18.93
N ASN A 244 12.45 -15.14 -19.52
CA ASN A 244 11.32 -16.05 -19.32
C ASN A 244 11.13 -16.47 -17.85
N SER A 245 12.20 -16.47 -17.05
CA SER A 245 12.16 -16.88 -15.64
C SER A 245 11.87 -15.75 -14.65
N ILE A 246 12.25 -14.51 -14.96
CA ILE A 246 12.24 -13.37 -14.02
C ILE A 246 11.23 -12.30 -14.43
N VAL A 247 11.13 -11.97 -15.72
CA VAL A 247 10.30 -10.86 -16.21
C VAL A 247 8.82 -11.20 -16.05
N TYR A 248 8.08 -10.28 -15.45
CA TYR A 248 6.68 -10.48 -15.07
C TYR A 248 5.74 -9.70 -16.00
N ASN A 249 5.71 -10.12 -17.28
CA ASN A 249 4.85 -9.51 -18.30
C ASN A 249 3.37 -9.68 -17.99
N GLU A 250 2.99 -10.76 -17.31
CA GLU A 250 1.60 -11.06 -16.97
C GLU A 250 1.00 -10.03 -16.02
N LEU A 251 1.84 -9.28 -15.30
CA LEU A 251 1.39 -8.11 -14.54
C LEU A 251 0.80 -7.01 -15.43
N TYR A 252 1.22 -6.93 -16.69
CA TYR A 252 0.90 -5.85 -17.63
C TYR A 252 -0.08 -6.28 -18.72
N ASP A 253 0.00 -7.52 -19.21
CA ASP A 253 -0.85 -8.04 -20.29
C ASP A 253 -2.11 -8.79 -19.81
N SER A 254 -2.22 -9.06 -18.52
CA SER A 254 -3.30 -9.87 -17.93
C SER A 254 -3.97 -9.14 -16.77
N THR A 255 -5.17 -9.61 -16.39
CA THR A 255 -5.84 -9.07 -15.21
C THR A 255 -5.04 -9.37 -13.95
N LYS A 256 -5.18 -8.52 -12.92
CA LYS A 256 -4.50 -8.71 -11.63
C LYS A 256 -4.69 -10.12 -11.06
N THR A 257 -5.90 -10.67 -11.16
CA THR A 257 -6.22 -12.01 -10.64
C THR A 257 -5.55 -13.12 -11.45
N ALA A 258 -5.50 -13.00 -12.79
CA ALA A 258 -4.79 -13.96 -13.64
C ALA A 258 -3.28 -13.93 -13.38
N ALA A 259 -2.69 -12.73 -13.29
CA ALA A 259 -1.27 -12.54 -12.99
C ALA A 259 -0.89 -13.20 -11.65
N GLN A 260 -1.71 -13.01 -10.61
CA GLN A 260 -1.51 -13.60 -9.28
C GLN A 260 -1.47 -15.14 -9.29
N GLN A 261 -2.11 -15.78 -10.26
CA GLN A 261 -2.07 -17.24 -10.43
C GLN A 261 -0.75 -17.75 -11.02
N ILE A 262 0.22 -16.86 -11.29
CA ILE A 262 1.55 -17.17 -11.80
C ILE A 262 2.61 -16.85 -10.73
N PRO A 263 2.64 -17.61 -9.61
CA PRO A 263 3.56 -17.36 -8.50
C PRO A 263 5.03 -17.55 -8.88
N ALA A 264 5.31 -18.22 -10.00
CA ALA A 264 6.66 -18.38 -10.51
C ALA A 264 7.34 -17.03 -10.80
N LYS A 265 6.58 -16.05 -11.31
CA LYS A 265 7.07 -14.70 -11.68
C LYS A 265 6.68 -13.61 -10.69
N ASN A 266 5.62 -13.81 -9.91
CA ASN A 266 5.20 -12.89 -8.85
C ASN A 266 6.16 -12.93 -7.64
N ARG A 267 7.38 -12.40 -7.82
CA ARG A 267 8.49 -12.51 -6.86
C ARG A 267 9.15 -11.17 -6.52
N PHE A 268 8.66 -10.06 -7.07
CA PHE A 268 9.11 -8.72 -6.72
C PHE A 268 8.36 -8.19 -5.51
N LYS A 269 9.07 -7.53 -4.60
CA LYS A 269 8.54 -6.88 -3.40
C LYS A 269 9.12 -5.48 -3.30
N LEU A 270 8.27 -4.50 -3.01
CA LEU A 270 8.73 -3.19 -2.56
C LEU A 270 8.72 -3.19 -1.03
N ARG A 271 9.84 -2.79 -0.42
CA ARG A 271 9.99 -2.71 1.04
C ARG A 271 10.55 -1.37 1.40
N GLY A 272 10.04 -0.77 2.45
CA GLY A 272 10.50 0.54 2.85
C GLY A 272 10.13 0.90 4.27
N GLN A 273 10.65 2.03 4.70
CA GLN A 273 10.36 2.69 5.96
C GLN A 273 10.06 4.14 5.64
N PHE A 274 9.05 4.70 6.31
CA PHE A 274 8.66 6.08 6.11
C PHE A 274 8.15 6.66 7.42
N GLN A 275 8.14 7.99 7.48
CA GLN A 275 7.55 8.74 8.57
C GLN A 275 6.44 9.61 7.97
N SER A 276 5.27 9.60 8.60
CA SER A 276 4.18 10.50 8.25
C SER A 276 4.37 11.84 8.96
N SER A 277 3.85 12.91 8.36
CA SER A 277 3.78 14.25 8.90
C SER A 277 2.78 14.33 10.06
N SER A 278 3.07 13.64 11.16
CA SER A 278 2.51 13.99 12.46
C SER A 278 3.66 14.58 13.25
N GLY A 279 3.44 15.77 13.82
CA GLY A 279 4.46 16.50 14.59
C GLY A 279 4.92 15.73 15.83
N SER A 280 5.21 16.41 16.93
CA SER A 280 5.54 15.75 18.22
C SER A 280 4.46 14.79 18.75
N GLU A 281 3.34 14.61 18.03
CA GLU A 281 2.21 13.77 18.34
C GLU A 281 2.18 12.51 17.44
N ILE A 282 2.14 11.34 18.07
CA ILE A 282 2.09 10.01 17.47
C ILE A 282 0.68 9.44 17.71
N SER A 283 -0.02 9.06 16.65
CA SER A 283 -1.32 8.40 16.80
C SER A 283 -1.15 6.93 17.16
N LEU A 284 -1.90 6.48 18.16
CA LEU A 284 -1.91 5.11 18.66
C LEU A 284 -2.93 4.21 17.94
N ASN A 285 -3.69 4.76 16.98
CA ASN A 285 -4.74 4.06 16.23
C ASN A 285 -5.78 3.31 17.12
N ALA A 286 -5.92 3.71 18.38
CA ALA A 286 -6.84 3.13 19.35
C ALA A 286 -7.53 4.26 20.12
N LEU A 287 -8.87 4.24 20.17
CA LEU A 287 -9.64 5.24 20.92
C LEU A 287 -9.97 4.70 22.32
N ASN A 288 -10.16 5.61 23.28
CA ASN A 288 -10.54 5.29 24.67
C ASN A 288 -9.60 4.29 25.36
N ILE A 289 -8.31 4.62 25.37
CA ILE A 289 -7.26 3.82 25.99
C ILE A 289 -7.35 3.96 27.52
N PRO A 290 -7.24 2.89 28.31
CA PRO A 290 -7.21 2.99 29.77
C PRO A 290 -6.04 3.88 30.26
N PRO A 291 -6.28 4.84 31.17
CA PRO A 291 -5.22 5.67 31.74
C PRO A 291 -4.08 4.83 32.36
N GLY A 292 -2.82 5.20 32.10
CA GLY A 292 -1.63 4.52 32.61
C GLY A 292 -1.24 3.22 31.89
N SER A 293 -2.00 2.79 30.88
CA SER A 293 -1.67 1.59 30.09
C SER A 293 -0.63 1.83 28.99
N VAL A 294 -0.30 3.10 28.71
CA VAL A 294 0.66 3.48 27.67
C VAL A 294 2.06 3.53 28.28
N SER A 295 2.95 2.66 27.78
CA SER A 295 4.37 2.66 28.11
C SER A 295 5.18 3.07 26.88
N VAL A 296 5.94 4.15 27.01
CA VAL A 296 6.80 4.67 25.94
C VAL A 296 8.26 4.39 26.30
N THR A 297 9.01 3.87 25.34
CA THR A 297 10.46 3.66 25.47
C THR A 297 11.19 4.31 24.31
N SER A 298 12.36 4.89 24.56
CA SER A 298 13.26 5.42 23.54
C SER A 298 14.67 4.91 23.78
N GLY A 299 15.29 4.32 22.75
CA GLY A 299 16.64 3.74 22.87
C GLY A 299 16.79 2.67 23.97
N GLY A 300 15.68 2.01 24.35
CA GLY A 300 15.63 1.02 25.44
C GLY A 300 15.36 1.60 26.84
N VAL A 301 15.31 2.92 27.00
CA VAL A 301 14.97 3.58 28.27
C VAL A 301 13.47 3.89 28.30
N ARG A 302 12.80 3.56 29.41
CA ARG A 302 11.39 3.91 29.62
C ARG A 302 11.26 5.40 29.92
N LEU A 303 10.41 6.08 29.18
CA LEU A 303 10.12 7.50 29.35
C LEU A 303 9.09 7.72 30.45
N ILE A 304 9.09 8.91 31.04
CA ILE A 304 8.18 9.27 32.13
C ILE A 304 7.02 10.11 31.60
N GLU A 305 5.79 9.65 31.85
CA GLU A 305 4.57 10.40 31.49
C GLU A 305 4.48 11.73 32.26
N ASN A 306 4.06 12.79 31.58
CA ASN A 306 4.01 14.19 32.01
C ASN A 306 5.36 14.88 32.21
N GLN A 307 6.47 14.18 31.97
CA GLN A 307 7.81 14.76 31.94
C GLN A 307 8.40 14.69 30.53
N ASP A 308 8.47 13.48 29.97
CA ASP A 308 9.04 13.22 28.66
C ASP A 308 7.98 13.18 27.55
N TYR A 309 6.75 12.76 27.89
CA TYR A 309 5.62 12.68 26.97
C TYR A 309 4.28 12.90 27.68
N THR A 310 3.24 13.26 26.94
CA THR A 310 1.83 13.31 27.39
C THR A 310 0.98 12.37 26.54
N VAL A 311 -0.10 11.84 27.11
CA VAL A 311 -1.04 10.96 26.40
C VAL A 311 -2.43 11.57 26.41
N ASP A 312 -3.05 11.70 25.23
CA ASP A 312 -4.50 11.86 25.10
C ASP A 312 -5.12 10.46 24.99
N TYR A 313 -5.65 9.98 26.11
CA TYR A 313 -6.28 8.68 26.22
C TYR A 313 -7.61 8.56 25.46
N ASN A 314 -8.30 9.67 25.20
CA ASN A 314 -9.58 9.66 24.48
C ASN A 314 -9.33 9.55 22.97
N LEU A 315 -8.44 10.40 22.45
CA LEU A 315 -8.10 10.45 21.03
C LEU A 315 -7.03 9.42 20.63
N GLY A 316 -6.38 8.76 21.59
CA GLY A 316 -5.35 7.78 21.35
C GLY A 316 -4.10 8.40 20.73
N ARG A 317 -3.55 9.44 21.38
CA ARG A 317 -2.39 10.15 20.85
C ARG A 317 -1.33 10.34 21.92
N VAL A 318 -0.06 10.18 21.56
CA VAL A 318 1.08 10.42 22.44
C VAL A 318 1.86 11.60 21.92
N ARG A 319 2.04 12.63 22.74
CA ARG A 319 2.87 13.77 22.41
C ARG A 319 4.18 13.73 23.18
N ILE A 320 5.31 13.64 22.49
CA ILE A 320 6.65 13.74 23.08
C ILE A 320 6.95 15.21 23.39
N ILE A 321 7.30 15.51 24.64
CA ILE A 321 7.57 16.87 25.14
C ILE A 321 9.08 17.10 25.28
N ASN A 322 9.85 16.03 25.54
CA ASN A 322 11.30 16.11 25.66
C ASN A 322 11.95 16.26 24.28
N GLU A 323 12.33 17.49 23.95
CA GLU A 323 12.99 17.87 22.70
C GLU A 323 14.32 17.13 22.47
N GLY A 324 15.05 16.79 23.54
CA GLY A 324 16.30 16.03 23.41
C GLY A 324 16.08 14.63 22.82
N ILE A 325 14.94 14.01 23.12
CA ILE A 325 14.57 12.70 22.57
C ILE A 325 14.18 12.85 21.10
N LEU A 326 13.38 13.87 20.77
CA LEU A 326 12.98 14.15 19.37
C LEU A 326 14.20 14.43 18.48
N GLN A 327 15.16 15.20 18.97
CA GLN A 327 16.38 15.54 18.22
C GLN A 327 17.38 14.39 18.12
N SER A 328 17.32 13.41 19.03
CA SER A 328 18.22 12.25 19.01
C SER A 328 17.98 11.30 17.85
N GLY A 329 16.79 11.34 17.23
CA GLY A 329 16.37 10.39 16.20
C GLY A 329 16.24 8.95 16.68
N ALA A 330 16.32 8.70 18.00
CA ALA A 330 16.21 7.36 18.56
C ALA A 330 14.81 6.78 18.35
N PRO A 331 14.68 5.49 18.02
CA PRO A 331 13.38 4.87 17.80
C PRO A 331 12.55 4.91 19.09
N ILE A 332 11.31 5.37 18.97
CA ILE A 332 10.34 5.43 20.07
C ILE A 332 9.37 4.25 19.91
N ASN A 333 9.42 3.32 20.85
CA ASN A 333 8.49 2.19 20.89
C ASN A 333 7.39 2.48 21.91
N ILE A 334 6.14 2.43 21.46
CA ILE A 334 4.98 2.63 22.31
C ILE A 334 4.24 1.30 22.44
N SER A 335 4.06 0.85 23.68
CA SER A 335 3.20 -0.28 24.02
C SER A 335 1.97 0.25 24.74
N LEU A 336 0.79 -0.27 24.41
CA LEU A 336 -0.46 0.11 25.06
C LEU A 336 -1.34 -1.12 25.27
N GLU A 337 -2.16 -1.08 26.31
CA GLU A 337 -3.28 -2.00 26.49
C GLU A 337 -4.55 -1.35 25.93
N SER A 338 -5.28 -2.04 25.06
CA SER A 338 -6.53 -1.53 24.50
C SER A 338 -7.71 -2.36 24.98
N ASN A 339 -8.75 -1.70 25.48
CA ASN A 339 -10.04 -2.32 25.81
C ASN A 339 -10.92 -2.54 24.58
N SER A 340 -10.35 -2.61 23.37
CA SER A 340 -11.13 -2.82 22.15
C SER A 340 -11.92 -4.14 22.24
N LEU A 341 -13.24 -4.02 22.32
CA LEU A 341 -14.21 -5.11 22.52
C LEU A 341 -14.33 -6.08 21.34
N PHE A 342 -13.52 -5.91 20.28
CA PHE A 342 -13.61 -6.72 19.06
C PHE A 342 -12.89 -8.06 19.13
N ASN A 343 -12.11 -8.34 20.18
CA ASN A 343 -11.50 -9.65 20.35
C ASN A 343 -12.44 -10.56 21.17
N ILE A 344 -13.19 -11.43 20.48
CA ILE A 344 -14.24 -12.28 21.06
C ILE A 344 -13.65 -13.48 21.85
N GLN A 345 -12.32 -13.63 21.85
CA GLN A 345 -11.64 -14.67 22.62
C GLN A 345 -11.64 -14.34 24.11
N THR A 346 -12.01 -15.30 24.96
CA THR A 346 -12.00 -15.10 26.41
C THR A 346 -10.58 -15.28 26.94
N LYS A 347 -10.03 -14.24 27.57
CA LYS A 347 -8.73 -14.28 28.24
C LYS A 347 -8.93 -14.39 29.75
N THR A 348 -8.25 -15.34 30.38
CA THR A 348 -8.25 -15.52 31.83
C THR A 348 -6.83 -15.40 32.33
N MET A 349 -6.59 -14.41 33.20
CA MET A 349 -5.31 -14.18 33.82
C MET A 349 -5.43 -14.45 35.31
N ILE A 350 -4.69 -15.44 35.82
CA ILE A 350 -4.65 -15.78 37.24
C ILE A 350 -3.20 -15.70 37.66
N GLY A 351 -2.92 -14.93 38.70
CA GLY A 351 -1.57 -14.82 39.23
C GLY A 351 -1.55 -14.58 40.71
N SER A 352 -0.36 -14.69 41.27
CA SER A 352 -0.06 -14.32 42.64
C SER A 352 1.30 -13.65 42.66
N ARG A 353 1.39 -12.57 43.42
CA ARG A 353 2.64 -11.84 43.66
C ARG A 353 2.92 -11.83 45.15
N PHE A 354 4.16 -12.10 45.51
CA PHE A 354 4.67 -12.07 46.86
C PHE A 354 5.73 -10.99 46.95
N ASP A 355 5.48 -9.98 47.77
CA ASP A 355 6.41 -8.89 48.02
C ASP A 355 6.92 -8.98 49.45
N TYR A 356 8.24 -8.88 49.63
CA TYR A 356 8.88 -8.86 50.93
C TYR A 356 9.85 -7.69 51.03
N THR A 357 9.55 -6.77 51.94
CA THR A 357 10.37 -5.60 52.24
C THR A 357 11.30 -5.91 53.41
N VAL A 358 12.60 -5.86 53.16
CA VAL A 358 13.67 -6.11 54.13
C VAL A 358 14.25 -4.77 54.57
N GLY A 359 13.90 -4.34 55.79
CA GLY A 359 14.26 -3.01 56.29
C GLY A 359 13.52 -1.90 55.52
N ASP A 360 14.14 -0.74 55.38
CA ASP A 360 13.49 0.43 54.75
C ASP A 360 13.90 0.61 53.27
N ASN A 361 14.84 -0.20 52.77
CA ASN A 361 15.59 0.10 51.55
C ASN A 361 15.62 -1.05 50.53
N LEU A 362 15.23 -2.27 50.90
CA LEU A 362 15.30 -3.44 50.00
C LEU A 362 13.93 -4.09 49.86
N ASN A 363 13.46 -4.24 48.63
CA ASN A 363 12.26 -4.97 48.27
C ASN A 363 12.64 -6.18 47.41
N ILE A 364 12.04 -7.32 47.70
CA ILE A 364 12.18 -8.55 46.93
C ILE A 364 10.77 -9.03 46.54
N GLY A 365 10.55 -9.20 45.25
CA GLY A 365 9.30 -9.67 44.67
C GLY A 365 9.46 -11.05 44.04
N ALA A 366 8.41 -11.86 44.11
CA ALA A 366 8.23 -13.07 43.31
C ALA A 366 6.83 -13.07 42.71
N THR A 367 6.73 -13.29 41.40
CA THR A 367 5.47 -13.27 40.65
C THR A 367 5.27 -14.58 39.93
N VAL A 368 4.07 -15.16 40.03
CA VAL A 368 3.63 -16.25 39.16
C VAL A 368 2.33 -15.83 38.51
N LEU A 369 2.29 -15.88 37.18
CA LEU A 369 1.15 -15.47 36.38
C LEU A 369 0.85 -16.54 35.34
N ASN A 370 -0.39 -16.95 35.21
CA ASN A 370 -0.87 -17.78 34.11
C ASN A 370 -1.90 -16.99 33.30
N LEU A 371 -1.61 -16.81 32.01
CA LEU A 371 -2.51 -16.22 31.03
C LEU A 371 -2.99 -17.33 30.09
N ARG A 372 -4.29 -17.59 30.09
CA ARG A 372 -4.93 -18.57 29.23
C ARG A 372 -5.98 -17.94 28.34
N GLU A 373 -5.93 -18.26 27.07
CA GLU A 373 -6.93 -17.89 26.08
C GLU A 373 -7.82 -19.09 25.73
N ARG A 374 -9.10 -18.80 25.53
CA ARG A 374 -10.08 -19.79 25.07
C ARG A 374 -10.66 -19.34 23.73
N PRO A 375 -10.47 -20.11 22.66
CA PRO A 375 -11.04 -19.80 21.35
C PRO A 375 -12.55 -20.10 21.36
N LEU A 376 -13.28 -19.47 20.45
CA LEU A 376 -14.70 -19.75 20.24
C LEU A 376 -14.94 -21.11 19.56
N THR A 377 -14.06 -21.45 18.63
CA THR A 377 -14.07 -22.68 17.83
C THR A 377 -12.86 -23.54 18.16
N GLN A 378 -12.94 -24.85 17.92
CA GLN A 378 -11.80 -25.76 18.08
C GLN A 378 -10.85 -25.71 16.87
N LYS A 379 -11.37 -25.29 15.72
CA LYS A 379 -10.58 -24.98 14.53
C LYS A 379 -10.12 -23.53 14.64
N VAL A 380 -8.80 -23.34 14.68
CA VAL A 380 -8.16 -22.03 14.69
C VAL A 380 -7.16 -21.98 13.55
N ASN A 381 -7.07 -20.83 12.90
CA ASN A 381 -6.12 -20.61 11.82
C ASN A 381 -4.73 -20.30 12.37
N ILE A 382 -3.70 -20.49 11.54
CA ILE A 382 -2.34 -20.08 11.87
C ILE A 382 -2.27 -18.57 12.13
N GLY A 383 -1.65 -18.16 13.23
CA GLY A 383 -1.59 -16.78 13.72
C GLY A 383 -2.67 -16.42 14.75
N ASP A 384 -3.75 -17.19 14.84
CA ASP A 384 -4.84 -17.01 15.81
C ASP A 384 -4.79 -18.05 16.94
N GLU A 385 -3.63 -18.70 17.16
CA GLU A 385 -3.51 -19.79 18.13
C GLU A 385 -3.67 -19.28 19.57
N PRO A 386 -4.62 -19.83 20.34
CA PRO A 386 -4.86 -19.40 21.71
C PRO A 386 -3.73 -19.88 22.64
N VAL A 387 -3.13 -18.92 23.35
CA VAL A 387 -2.00 -19.22 24.25
C VAL A 387 -2.43 -19.68 25.64
N ASN A 388 -1.55 -20.40 26.31
CA ASN A 388 -1.64 -20.75 27.73
C ASN A 388 -0.25 -20.64 28.35
N ASN A 389 0.14 -19.41 28.64
CA ASN A 389 1.49 -19.06 29.04
C ASN A 389 1.56 -18.88 30.56
N THR A 390 2.58 -19.47 31.18
CA THR A 390 2.88 -19.24 32.60
C THR A 390 4.18 -18.46 32.72
N ILE A 391 4.15 -17.30 33.34
CA ILE A 391 5.33 -16.49 33.67
C ILE A 391 5.66 -16.69 35.15
N MET A 392 6.92 -16.97 35.43
CA MET A 392 7.47 -16.98 36.79
C MET A 392 8.58 -15.94 36.84
N GLY A 393 8.47 -14.95 37.71
CA GLY A 393 9.42 -13.86 37.83
C GLY A 393 9.89 -13.66 39.26
N THR A 394 11.10 -13.14 39.40
CA THR A 394 11.63 -12.61 40.65
C THR A 394 12.23 -11.24 40.37
N ASP A 395 11.97 -10.29 41.23
CA ASP A 395 12.51 -8.94 41.14
C ASP A 395 13.12 -8.53 42.47
N PHE A 396 14.12 -7.66 42.42
CA PHE A 396 14.60 -6.96 43.60
C PHE A 396 14.79 -5.49 43.28
N ALA A 397 14.51 -4.64 44.27
CA ALA A 397 14.71 -3.21 44.19
C ALA A 397 15.38 -2.73 45.49
N TYR A 398 16.52 -2.06 45.36
CA TYR A 398 17.26 -1.46 46.46
C TYR A 398 17.38 0.05 46.24
N GLN A 399 16.92 0.83 47.19
CA GLN A 399 16.96 2.29 47.14
C GLN A 399 17.66 2.83 48.38
N THR A 400 18.68 3.67 48.20
CA THR A 400 19.40 4.28 49.32
C THR A 400 19.87 5.70 48.99
N GLU A 401 20.05 6.51 50.02
CA GLU A 401 20.59 7.87 49.89
C GLU A 401 22.12 7.78 49.75
N ALA A 402 22.66 8.44 48.73
CA ALA A 402 24.07 8.38 48.37
C ALA A 402 24.77 9.71 48.69
N ASP A 403 24.92 10.02 49.97
CA ASP A 403 25.54 11.27 50.45
C ASP A 403 26.97 11.50 49.93
N TRP A 404 27.67 10.43 49.57
CA TRP A 404 29.00 10.53 48.99
C TRP A 404 28.96 11.08 47.56
N ILE A 405 27.90 10.80 46.79
CA ILE A 405 27.67 11.37 45.46
C ILE A 405 27.32 12.84 45.60
N THR A 406 26.41 13.18 46.53
CA THR A 406 26.05 14.58 46.82
C THR A 406 27.29 15.41 47.12
N ARG A 407 28.15 14.92 48.03
CA ARG A 407 29.41 15.59 48.40
C ARG A 407 30.43 15.67 47.27
N MET A 408 30.48 14.67 46.40
CA MET A 408 31.36 14.68 45.23
C MET A 408 30.93 15.73 44.21
N VAL A 409 29.62 15.89 44.00
CA VAL A 409 29.06 16.92 43.11
C VAL A 409 29.28 18.32 43.69
N ASP A 410 29.08 18.51 44.99
CA ASP A 410 29.36 19.77 45.71
C ASP A 410 30.84 20.18 45.69
N ALA A 411 31.76 19.20 45.53
CA ALA A 411 33.19 19.48 45.46
C ALA A 411 33.64 20.01 44.09
N LEU A 412 32.78 20.02 43.07
CA LEU A 412 33.10 20.57 41.76
C LEU A 412 33.08 22.10 41.81
N PRO A 413 34.14 22.78 41.33
CA PRO A 413 34.16 24.23 41.30
C PRO A 413 33.00 24.76 40.45
N PHE A 414 32.33 25.81 40.94
CA PHE A 414 31.17 26.48 40.33
C PHE A 414 29.81 25.76 40.44
N ILE A 415 29.67 24.68 41.22
CA ILE A 415 28.40 24.00 41.51
C ILE A 415 28.20 23.93 43.04
N ASP A 416 27.01 24.26 43.54
CA ASP A 416 26.64 24.20 44.96
C ASP A 416 25.21 23.62 45.06
N THR A 417 25.08 22.35 45.46
CA THR A 417 23.82 21.59 45.42
C THR A 417 23.45 20.98 46.76
N LYS A 418 22.34 21.44 47.34
CA LYS A 418 21.80 20.88 48.60
C LYS A 418 20.82 19.72 48.38
N ALA A 419 20.56 19.35 47.13
CA ALA A 419 19.66 18.27 46.78
C ALA A 419 20.34 16.91 47.05
N GLN A 420 19.67 16.05 47.81
CA GLN A 420 20.20 14.74 48.18
C GLN A 420 20.20 13.79 46.99
N SER A 421 21.32 13.10 46.75
CA SER A 421 21.43 12.09 45.70
C SER A 421 20.86 10.75 46.18
N SER A 422 20.08 10.07 45.34
CA SER A 422 19.63 8.69 45.55
C SER A 422 20.37 7.72 44.64
N LEU A 423 20.56 6.49 45.10
CA LEU A 423 21.01 5.36 44.31
C LEU A 423 19.88 4.32 44.29
N ASP A 424 19.36 4.08 43.09
CA ASP A 424 18.29 3.13 42.83
C ASP A 424 18.84 1.98 41.98
N VAL A 425 18.80 0.77 42.52
CA VAL A 425 19.25 -0.45 41.84
C VAL A 425 18.08 -1.41 41.77
N SER A 426 17.65 -1.75 40.58
CA SER A 426 16.64 -2.78 40.35
C SER A 426 17.15 -3.85 39.40
N ALA A 427 16.69 -5.07 39.60
CA ALA A 427 16.81 -6.12 38.61
C ALA A 427 15.58 -7.01 38.64
N GLU A 428 15.25 -7.55 37.47
CA GLU A 428 14.15 -8.48 37.28
C GLU A 428 14.65 -9.66 36.45
N ALA A 429 14.20 -10.85 36.82
CA ALA A 429 14.39 -12.07 36.05
C ALA A 429 13.04 -12.75 35.90
N ALA A 430 12.65 -13.04 34.66
CA ALA A 430 11.41 -13.73 34.36
C ALA A 430 11.65 -14.92 33.43
N TYR A 431 10.92 -16.00 33.68
CA TYR A 431 10.91 -17.21 32.87
C TYR A 431 9.50 -17.44 32.34
N LEU A 432 9.40 -17.50 31.01
CA LEU A 432 8.16 -17.80 30.30
C LEU A 432 8.11 -19.30 29.98
N ILE A 433 7.07 -19.97 30.48
CA ILE A 433 6.70 -21.33 30.09
C ILE A 433 5.57 -21.20 29.07
N PRO A 434 5.87 -21.30 27.76
CA PRO A 434 4.85 -21.23 26.74
C PRO A 434 3.98 -22.49 26.74
N GLY A 435 2.72 -22.33 26.36
CA GLY A 435 1.79 -23.44 26.20
C GLY A 435 0.61 -23.05 25.34
N HIS A 436 -0.22 -24.03 24.98
CA HIS A 436 -1.41 -23.84 24.17
C HIS A 436 -2.69 -24.21 24.93
N SER A 437 -3.82 -23.67 24.46
CA SER A 437 -5.12 -24.01 25.01
C SER A 437 -5.50 -25.46 24.70
N LYS A 438 -5.92 -26.24 25.70
CA LYS A 438 -6.43 -27.61 25.50
C LYS A 438 -7.68 -27.70 24.60
N ALA A 439 -8.31 -26.56 24.31
CA ALA A 439 -9.48 -26.48 23.44
C ALA A 439 -9.16 -26.78 21.96
N ILE A 440 -7.90 -26.63 21.53
CA ILE A 440 -7.43 -26.90 20.16
C ILE A 440 -6.76 -28.28 20.03
N GLY A 441 -7.12 -29.21 20.92
CA GLY A 441 -6.57 -30.56 20.96
C GLY A 441 -5.35 -30.72 21.86
N LYS A 442 -4.85 -31.95 21.95
CA LYS A 442 -3.69 -32.29 22.80
C LYS A 442 -2.39 -31.75 22.23
N ASP A 443 -2.27 -31.76 20.91
CA ASP A 443 -1.05 -31.39 20.19
C ASP A 443 -1.00 -29.90 19.79
N GLY A 444 -2.10 -29.16 20.01
CA GLY A 444 -2.16 -27.73 19.69
C GLY A 444 -2.28 -27.47 18.20
N ASN A 445 -3.32 -28.02 17.58
CA ASN A 445 -3.47 -27.96 16.12
C ASN A 445 -3.86 -26.55 15.66
N ALA A 446 -3.17 -26.06 14.64
CA ALA A 446 -3.52 -24.86 13.88
C ALA A 446 -3.73 -25.23 12.41
N TYR A 447 -4.73 -24.63 11.77
CA TYR A 447 -5.09 -24.88 10.38
C TYR A 447 -4.41 -23.84 9.49
N LEU A 448 -3.73 -24.29 8.44
CA LEU A 448 -3.21 -23.39 7.40
C LEU A 448 -4.33 -22.93 6.48
N ASP A 449 -5.26 -23.84 6.15
CA ASP A 449 -6.49 -23.60 5.41
C ASP A 449 -7.48 -24.71 5.78
N ASP A 450 -8.72 -24.35 6.09
CA ASP A 450 -9.80 -25.29 6.41
C ASP A 450 -10.81 -25.45 5.26
N PHE A 451 -10.60 -24.74 4.14
CA PHE A 451 -11.45 -24.66 2.96
C PHE A 451 -12.90 -24.22 3.22
N GLU A 452 -13.22 -23.74 4.42
CA GLU A 452 -14.59 -23.35 4.78
C GLU A 452 -15.03 -22.09 4.02
N GLY A 453 -14.09 -21.18 3.74
CA GLY A 453 -14.28 -19.99 2.90
C GLY A 453 -14.08 -20.21 1.39
N SER A 454 -13.87 -21.45 0.93
CA SER A 454 -13.60 -21.74 -0.49
C SER A 454 -14.81 -21.56 -1.41
N GLN A 455 -16.02 -21.48 -0.84
CA GLN A 455 -17.26 -21.32 -1.56
C GLN A 455 -17.93 -20.00 -1.21
N SER A 456 -18.24 -19.19 -2.22
CA SER A 456 -19.08 -18.01 -2.11
C SER A 456 -20.40 -18.27 -2.84
N THR A 457 -21.52 -18.10 -2.14
CA THR A 457 -22.84 -18.21 -2.76
C THR A 457 -23.33 -16.82 -3.16
N ILE A 458 -23.59 -16.61 -4.44
CA ILE A 458 -24.28 -15.42 -4.94
C ILE A 458 -25.76 -15.79 -5.10
N ASP A 459 -26.64 -15.17 -4.31
CA ASP A 459 -28.08 -15.44 -4.40
C ASP A 459 -28.71 -14.64 -5.54
N ILE A 460 -29.31 -15.34 -6.51
CA ILE A 460 -30.03 -14.77 -7.66
C ILE A 460 -31.55 -14.93 -7.54
N ARG A 461 -32.07 -15.37 -6.39
CA ARG A 461 -33.52 -15.66 -6.21
C ARG A 461 -34.40 -14.43 -5.99
N SER A 462 -33.81 -13.23 -5.91
CA SER A 462 -34.57 -11.99 -5.69
C SER A 462 -35.39 -11.64 -6.93
N ILE A 463 -36.68 -12.01 -6.95
CA ILE A 463 -37.60 -11.82 -8.08
C ILE A 463 -37.64 -10.36 -8.56
N ASN A 464 -37.54 -9.39 -7.63
CA ASN A 464 -37.56 -7.97 -7.97
C ASN A 464 -36.35 -7.49 -8.78
N GLN A 465 -35.28 -8.28 -8.88
CA GLN A 465 -34.12 -8.01 -9.73
C GLN A 465 -34.26 -8.60 -11.14
N TRP A 466 -35.30 -9.41 -11.39
CA TRP A 466 -35.57 -9.99 -12.70
C TRP A 466 -36.48 -9.05 -13.49
N PHE A 467 -36.12 -8.88 -14.76
CA PHE A 467 -36.89 -8.11 -15.73
C PHE A 467 -36.98 -8.90 -17.04
N LEU A 468 -37.89 -8.48 -17.91
CA LEU A 468 -38.06 -9.13 -19.20
C LEU A 468 -36.77 -8.97 -20.02
N ALA A 469 -36.21 -10.08 -20.49
CA ALA A 469 -35.05 -10.07 -21.37
C ALA A 469 -35.45 -9.68 -22.80
N SER A 470 -34.48 -9.21 -23.58
CA SER A 470 -34.64 -9.10 -25.04
C SER A 470 -34.76 -10.49 -25.68
N THR A 471 -35.29 -10.53 -26.92
CA THR A 471 -35.36 -11.77 -27.69
C THR A 471 -33.96 -12.37 -27.87
N PRO A 472 -33.73 -13.65 -27.50
CA PRO A 472 -32.43 -14.29 -27.66
C PRO A 472 -32.01 -14.36 -29.14
N LYS A 473 -30.76 -13.96 -29.46
CA LYS A 473 -30.17 -14.13 -30.79
C LYS A 473 -29.61 -15.55 -30.97
N LEU A 474 -29.34 -15.94 -32.23
CA LEU A 474 -28.70 -17.21 -32.63
C LEU A 474 -29.51 -18.48 -32.30
N GLN A 475 -30.83 -18.35 -32.19
CA GLN A 475 -31.76 -19.45 -31.96
C GLN A 475 -32.93 -19.36 -32.94
N GLU A 476 -32.64 -19.27 -34.24
CA GLU A 476 -33.62 -18.98 -35.30
C GLU A 476 -34.80 -19.97 -35.31
N ASP A 477 -34.57 -21.23 -34.93
CA ASP A 477 -35.63 -22.25 -34.84
C ASP A 477 -36.66 -21.98 -33.72
N LEU A 478 -36.27 -21.25 -32.68
CA LEU A 478 -37.10 -20.97 -31.49
C LEU A 478 -37.55 -19.52 -31.43
N PHE A 479 -36.73 -18.61 -31.93
CA PHE A 479 -36.94 -17.16 -31.94
C PHE A 479 -36.57 -16.59 -33.32
N PRO A 480 -37.42 -16.80 -34.35
CA PRO A 480 -37.19 -16.28 -35.70
C PRO A 480 -37.01 -14.75 -35.74
N GLU A 481 -37.64 -14.04 -34.81
CA GLU A 481 -37.57 -12.59 -34.67
C GLU A 481 -36.20 -12.12 -34.13
N GLY A 482 -35.40 -13.02 -33.55
CA GLY A 482 -34.05 -12.70 -33.05
C GLY A 482 -33.01 -12.47 -34.15
N SER A 483 -33.30 -12.89 -35.38
CA SER A 483 -32.47 -12.70 -36.58
C SER A 483 -32.88 -11.51 -37.45
N GLU A 484 -34.00 -10.84 -37.16
CA GLU A 484 -34.56 -9.76 -37.99
C GLU A 484 -34.14 -8.33 -37.58
N GLU A 485 -33.18 -8.17 -36.67
CA GLU A 485 -32.59 -6.86 -36.27
C GLU A 485 -31.10 -6.72 -36.56
#